data_AF-A0A2V8TAF4-F1
#
_entry.id   AF-A0A2V8TAF4-F1
#
_cell.length_a   1.000
_cell.length_b   1.000
_cell.length_c   1.000
_cell.angle_alpha   90.00
_cell.angle_beta   90.00
_cell.angle_gamma   90.00
#
_symmetry.space_group_name_H-M   'P 1'
#
loop_
_entity.id
_entity.type
_entity.pdbx_description
1 polymer ?
#
loop_
_entity_poly.entity_id
_entity_poly.type
_entity_poly.pdbx_seq_one_letter_code
_entity_poly.pdbx_strand_id
1 'polypeptide(L)'
;MTQEKQPGSRVLHVFSNIISDQPEVPNLPPEVPSRRWMYWQMTLAVTKKVVRAPFSIHTYGAMRRTVLSNLLPDNILYRYKAYQRGECNRCGLCCKIQFQCPFFVDEGPFNTRCSIYTTPYAPQACLKFPLDPRDLRLLQREVGNACTFYYEGAPQTLSILEFVKLYTQGVRQQFAKRKLKEAPDSGD
;
A
#
# COMPACT_ATOMS: atom_id res chain seq x y z
N MET A 1 54.86 0.29 49.56
CA MET A 1 55.15 -0.89 50.39
C MET A 1 54.08 -1.00 51.46
N THR A 2 53.01 -1.76 51.21
CA THR A 2 52.22 -2.44 52.25
C THR A 2 51.31 -3.46 51.56
N GLN A 3 51.59 -4.75 51.79
CA GLN A 3 50.69 -5.86 51.54
C GLN A 3 49.96 -6.18 52.85
N GLU A 4 48.65 -6.41 52.78
CA GLU A 4 47.83 -7.25 53.67
C GLU A 4 46.38 -7.16 53.11
N LYS A 5 45.50 -8.15 53.07
CA LYS A 5 45.47 -9.60 53.33
C LYS A 5 44.08 -10.05 52.84
N GLN A 6 43.95 -11.16 52.14
CA GLN A 6 42.63 -11.78 51.88
C GLN A 6 42.05 -12.39 53.16
N PRO A 7 40.70 -12.56 53.23
CA PRO A 7 40.19 -13.92 53.35
C PRO A 7 38.86 -14.21 52.62
N GLY A 8 38.83 -15.34 51.92
CA GLY A 8 37.88 -16.44 52.21
C GLY A 8 36.39 -16.35 51.85
N SER A 9 36.05 -17.02 50.74
CA SER A 9 34.99 -18.06 50.61
C SER A 9 33.50 -17.71 50.68
N ARG A 10 32.79 -17.97 49.55
CA ARG A 10 31.53 -18.74 49.35
C ARG A 10 31.13 -18.58 47.86
N VAL A 11 31.56 -19.48 46.97
CA VAL A 11 30.83 -20.69 46.53
C VAL A 11 29.41 -20.40 46.02
N LEU A 12 29.26 -20.49 44.68
CA LEU A 12 28.10 -20.94 43.89
C LEU A 12 26.83 -20.06 43.81
N HIS A 13 26.73 -19.33 42.69
CA HIS A 13 25.49 -19.27 41.88
C HIS A 13 25.86 -19.76 40.47
N VAL A 14 26.03 -21.08 40.28
CA VAL A 14 25.01 -21.98 39.72
C VAL A 14 24.19 -21.32 38.62
N PHE A 15 24.57 -21.64 37.38
CA PHE A 15 23.69 -21.89 36.23
C PHE A 15 22.29 -21.27 36.33
N SER A 16 22.14 -20.09 35.74
CA SER A 16 20.84 -19.59 35.27
C SER A 16 20.90 -19.27 33.77
N ASN A 17 21.61 -20.10 33.01
CA ASN A 17 21.30 -20.27 31.58
C ASN A 17 20.22 -21.34 31.47
N ILE A 18 19.05 -21.00 32.01
CA ILE A 18 17.82 -21.69 31.66
C ILE A 18 17.50 -21.19 30.27
N ILE A 19 17.69 -22.09 29.31
CA ILE A 19 17.04 -22.17 28.02
C ILE A 19 15.80 -21.27 28.02
N SER A 20 15.91 -20.09 27.41
CA SER A 20 14.72 -19.34 27.01
C SER A 20 14.16 -20.09 25.81
N ASP A 21 13.48 -21.20 26.08
CA ASP A 21 12.44 -21.74 25.22
C ASP A 21 11.37 -20.65 25.14
N GLN A 22 11.60 -19.66 24.27
CA GLN A 22 10.47 -18.98 23.67
C GLN A 22 9.81 -20.07 22.84
N PRO A 23 8.57 -20.50 23.16
CA PRO A 23 7.85 -21.41 22.29
C PRO A 23 7.88 -20.77 20.91
N GLU A 24 8.42 -21.51 19.94
CA GLU A 24 8.41 -21.13 18.53
C GLU A 24 6.95 -20.86 18.19
N VAL A 25 6.54 -19.58 18.19
CA VAL A 25 5.18 -19.19 17.88
C VAL A 25 4.97 -19.73 16.47
N PRO A 26 4.04 -20.68 16.27
CA PRO A 26 3.79 -21.21 14.94
C PRO A 26 3.55 -20.02 14.03
N ASN A 27 4.15 -20.01 12.83
CA ASN A 27 3.88 -19.02 11.78
C ASN A 27 2.42 -19.13 11.34
N LEU A 28 1.50 -18.81 12.24
CA LEU A 28 0.08 -18.68 12.00
C LEU A 28 -0.05 -17.43 11.14
N PRO A 29 -0.75 -17.51 9.99
CA PRO A 29 -1.05 -16.33 9.22
C PRO A 29 -1.74 -15.32 10.16
N PRO A 30 -1.43 -14.01 10.03
CA PRO A 30 -1.99 -13.00 10.92
C PRO A 30 -3.51 -13.18 10.97
N GLU A 31 -4.05 -13.32 12.17
CA GLU A 31 -5.49 -13.52 12.39
C GLU A 31 -6.23 -12.40 11.65
N VAL A 32 -6.95 -12.76 10.59
CA VAL A 32 -7.59 -11.77 9.73
C VAL A 32 -8.74 -11.18 10.55
N PRO A 33 -8.72 -9.87 10.85
CA PRO A 33 -9.75 -9.29 11.70
C PRO A 33 -11.12 -9.46 11.06
N SER A 34 -12.16 -9.53 11.91
CA SER A 34 -13.53 -9.78 11.45
C SER A 34 -13.93 -8.85 10.31
N ARG A 35 -14.70 -9.38 9.34
CA ARG A 35 -15.14 -8.64 8.15
C ARG A 35 -15.83 -7.31 8.48
N ARG A 36 -16.61 -7.28 9.58
CA ARG A 36 -17.26 -6.05 10.08
C ARG A 36 -16.25 -5.00 10.51
N TRP A 37 -15.23 -5.40 11.27
CA TRP A 37 -14.15 -4.50 11.68
C TRP A 37 -13.39 -3.96 10.47
N MET A 38 -13.10 -4.82 9.48
CA MET A 38 -12.43 -4.41 8.24
C MET A 38 -13.20 -3.31 7.51
N TYR A 39 -14.49 -3.53 7.23
CA TYR A 39 -15.31 -2.52 6.56
C TYR A 39 -15.45 -1.24 7.38
N TRP A 40 -15.54 -1.33 8.70
CA TRP A 40 -15.54 -0.16 9.57
C TRP A 40 -14.27 0.67 9.41
N GLN A 41 -13.09 0.05 9.45
CA GLN A 41 -11.82 0.75 9.24
C GLN A 41 -11.70 1.35 7.85
N MET A 42 -12.17 0.64 6.81
CA MET A 42 -12.21 1.18 5.44
C MET A 42 -13.12 2.41 5.35
N THR A 43 -14.31 2.35 5.96
CA THR A 43 -15.23 3.49 6.01
C THR A 43 -14.59 4.69 6.72
N LEU A 44 -13.94 4.47 7.88
CA LEU A 44 -13.21 5.53 8.57
C LEU A 44 -12.11 6.15 7.69
N ALA A 45 -11.36 5.33 6.95
CA ALA A 45 -10.33 5.81 6.03
C ALA A 45 -10.93 6.65 4.89
N VAL A 46 -12.05 6.23 4.31
CA VAL A 46 -12.76 6.98 3.27
C VAL A 46 -13.32 8.29 3.82
N THR A 47 -13.98 8.28 4.98
CA THR A 47 -14.50 9.48 5.63
C THR A 47 -13.39 10.50 5.91
N LYS A 48 -12.25 10.05 6.46
CA LYS A 48 -11.07 10.91 6.66
C LYS A 48 -10.58 11.53 5.35
N LYS A 49 -10.56 10.76 4.25
CA LYS A 49 -10.19 11.30 2.93
C LYS A 49 -11.16 12.40 2.49
N VAL A 50 -12.47 12.16 2.57
CA VAL A 50 -13.50 13.11 2.11
C VAL A 50 -13.42 14.42 2.91
N VAL A 51 -13.38 14.33 4.24
CA VAL A 51 -13.37 15.52 5.12
C VAL A 51 -12.09 16.35 4.94
N ARG A 52 -10.93 15.70 4.75
CA ARG A 52 -9.63 16.40 4.66
C ARG A 52 -9.21 16.78 3.24
N ALA A 53 -9.82 16.19 2.20
CA ALA A 53 -9.49 16.49 0.80
C ALA A 53 -9.52 17.98 0.43
N PRO A 54 -10.52 18.80 0.84
CA PRO A 54 -10.53 20.22 0.49
C PRO A 54 -9.39 21.04 1.15
N PHE A 55 -8.75 20.52 2.19
CA PHE A 55 -7.74 21.24 2.98
C PHE A 55 -6.31 20.67 2.84
N SER A 56 -6.13 19.59 2.09
CA SER A 56 -4.82 18.93 1.94
C SER A 56 -4.63 18.41 0.53
N ILE A 57 -3.58 18.89 -0.15
CA ILE A 57 -3.22 18.44 -1.50
C ILE A 57 -2.92 16.94 -1.55
N HIS A 58 -2.33 16.39 -0.48
CA HIS A 58 -2.00 14.96 -0.39
C HIS A 58 -3.23 14.11 -0.17
N THR A 59 -4.16 14.57 0.67
CA THR A 59 -5.44 13.90 0.86
C THR A 59 -6.30 14.00 -0.40
N TYR A 60 -6.33 15.15 -1.07
CA TYR A 60 -7.00 15.32 -2.36
C TYR A 60 -6.42 14.36 -3.40
N GLY A 61 -5.09 14.28 -3.52
CA GLY A 61 -4.42 13.32 -4.41
C GLY A 61 -4.78 11.87 -4.08
N ALA A 62 -4.83 11.51 -2.80
CA ALA A 62 -5.26 10.19 -2.35
C ALA A 62 -6.73 9.88 -2.65
N MET A 63 -7.63 10.85 -2.49
CA MET A 63 -9.05 10.72 -2.83
C MET A 63 -9.22 10.58 -4.34
N ARG A 64 -8.54 11.42 -5.13
CA ARG A 64 -8.49 11.33 -6.59
C ARG A 64 -8.06 9.93 -7.02
N ARG A 65 -6.96 9.40 -6.50
CA ARG A 65 -6.52 8.03 -6.81
C ARG A 65 -7.57 6.98 -6.47
N THR A 66 -8.21 7.10 -5.31
CA THR A 66 -9.33 6.23 -4.93
C THR A 66 -10.45 6.26 -5.96
N VAL A 67 -10.92 7.43 -6.37
CA VAL A 67 -11.99 7.55 -7.38
C VAL A 67 -11.54 6.99 -8.73
N LEU A 68 -10.38 7.44 -9.22
CA LEU A 68 -9.87 7.08 -10.54
C LEU A 68 -9.59 5.58 -10.67
N SER A 69 -8.98 4.95 -9.67
CA SER A 69 -8.66 3.51 -9.69
C SER A 69 -9.87 2.57 -9.75
N ASN A 70 -11.05 3.06 -9.33
CA ASN A 70 -12.30 2.32 -9.30
C ASN A 70 -13.21 2.64 -10.49
N LEU A 71 -13.16 3.86 -11.03
CA LEU A 71 -14.08 4.31 -12.08
C LEU A 71 -13.51 4.29 -13.50
N LEU A 72 -12.19 4.52 -13.67
CA LEU A 72 -11.61 4.58 -15.01
C LEU A 72 -11.49 3.18 -15.62
N PRO A 73 -11.73 3.04 -16.93
CA PRO A 73 -11.46 1.80 -17.63
C PRO A 73 -9.94 1.53 -17.72
N ASP A 74 -9.58 0.25 -17.75
CA ASP A 74 -8.18 -0.21 -17.67
C ASP A 74 -7.28 0.37 -18.77
N ASN A 75 -7.83 0.59 -19.98
CA ASN A 75 -7.09 1.16 -21.11
C ASN A 75 -6.62 2.60 -20.85
N ILE A 76 -7.37 3.39 -20.07
CA ILE A 76 -6.93 4.72 -19.63
C ILE A 76 -6.05 4.58 -18.39
N LEU A 77 -6.45 3.74 -17.44
CA LEU A 77 -5.80 3.61 -16.15
C LEU A 77 -4.34 3.13 -16.27
N TYR A 78 -4.06 2.21 -17.18
CA TYR A 78 -2.73 1.66 -17.41
C TYR A 78 -1.95 2.32 -18.55
N ARG A 79 -2.43 3.44 -19.11
CA ARG A 79 -1.77 4.10 -20.25
C ARG A 79 -0.34 4.54 -19.99
N TYR A 80 -0.02 4.86 -18.73
CA TYR A 80 1.32 5.28 -18.33
C TYR A 80 2.24 4.11 -17.96
N LYS A 81 1.73 2.88 -17.90
CA LYS A 81 2.48 1.69 -17.49
C LYS A 81 3.71 1.46 -18.37
N ALA A 82 3.62 1.77 -19.67
CA ALA A 82 4.73 1.63 -20.62
C ALA A 82 5.96 2.50 -20.27
N TYR A 83 5.71 3.66 -19.65
CA TYR A 83 6.74 4.62 -19.24
C TYR A 83 7.19 4.39 -17.80
N GLN A 84 6.42 3.64 -17.02
CA GLN A 84 6.68 3.40 -15.61
C GLN A 84 7.82 2.40 -15.43
N ARG A 85 8.70 2.69 -14.47
CA ARG A 85 9.81 1.84 -14.03
C ARG A 85 9.85 1.74 -12.51
N GLY A 86 10.61 0.76 -12.03
CA GLY A 86 10.65 0.38 -10.63
C GLY A 86 9.40 -0.40 -10.19
N GLU A 87 9.39 -0.78 -8.91
CA GLU A 87 8.33 -1.60 -8.32
C GLU A 87 7.99 -1.14 -6.90
N CYS A 88 6.79 -1.49 -6.42
CA CYS A 88 6.36 -1.14 -5.07
C CYS A 88 7.13 -1.98 -4.03
N ASN A 89 8.06 -1.37 -3.32
CA ASN A 89 8.80 -2.00 -2.21
C ASN A 89 8.08 -1.89 -0.85
N ARG A 90 6.80 -1.48 -0.84
CA ARG A 90 5.98 -1.35 0.38
C ARG A 90 6.56 -0.42 1.47
N CYS A 91 7.39 0.55 1.10
CA CYS A 91 7.97 1.56 2.00
C CYS A 91 6.98 2.46 2.75
N GLY A 92 5.68 2.41 2.43
CA GLY A 92 4.65 3.18 3.13
C GLY A 92 4.67 4.69 2.90
N LEU A 93 5.58 5.24 2.09
CA LEU A 93 5.72 6.70 1.88
C LEU A 93 4.42 7.33 1.35
N CYS A 94 3.77 6.69 0.38
CA CYS A 94 2.48 7.15 -0.15
C CYS A 94 1.34 7.10 0.89
N CYS A 95 1.47 6.27 1.93
CA CYS A 95 0.55 6.22 3.06
C CYS A 95 0.85 7.29 4.10
N LYS A 96 2.13 7.56 4.38
CA LYS A 96 2.57 8.57 5.36
C LYS A 96 2.15 9.98 4.97
N ILE A 97 2.23 10.33 3.68
CA ILE A 97 1.93 11.71 3.21
C ILE A 97 0.43 12.06 3.19
N GLN A 98 -0.48 11.08 3.11
CA GLN A 98 -1.90 11.34 2.87
C GLN A 98 -2.69 11.64 4.15
N PHE A 99 -2.62 10.73 5.12
CA PHE A 99 -3.26 10.72 6.44
C PHE A 99 -2.78 9.45 7.17
N GLN A 100 -2.95 9.39 8.49
CA GLN A 100 -2.65 8.18 9.26
C GLN A 100 -3.66 7.07 8.90
N CYS A 101 -3.30 6.25 7.90
CA CYS A 101 -4.09 5.11 7.43
C CYS A 101 -4.22 4.07 8.54
N PRO A 102 -5.42 3.56 8.86
CA PRO A 102 -5.61 2.59 9.96
C PRO A 102 -4.94 1.24 9.70
N PHE A 103 -4.58 0.95 8.45
CA PHE A 103 -3.90 -0.29 8.04
C PHE A 103 -2.39 -0.12 7.91
N PHE A 104 -1.88 1.09 8.10
CA PHE A 104 -0.45 1.35 8.06
C PHE A 104 0.17 0.99 9.41
N VAL A 105 1.15 0.09 9.38
CA VAL A 105 1.91 -0.36 10.54
C VAL A 105 3.33 0.17 10.38
N ASP A 106 3.78 0.94 11.36
CA ASP A 106 5.13 1.51 11.43
C ASP A 106 5.83 0.89 12.66
N GLU A 107 6.74 -0.05 12.41
CA GLU A 107 7.52 -0.75 13.43
C GLU A 107 8.95 -0.17 13.54
N GLY A 108 9.23 0.97 12.90
CA GLY A 108 10.51 1.67 12.96
C GLY A 108 11.10 2.04 11.60
N PRO A 109 12.31 2.63 11.57
CA PRO A 109 12.97 2.99 10.34
C PRO A 109 13.21 1.73 9.50
N PHE A 110 12.68 1.74 8.27
CA PHE A 110 12.72 0.65 7.29
C PHE A 110 11.82 -0.58 7.58
N ASN A 111 11.09 -0.62 8.70
CA ASN A 111 10.13 -1.70 8.98
C ASN A 111 8.69 -1.16 8.98
N THR A 112 8.22 -0.80 7.79
CA THR A 112 6.84 -0.35 7.59
C THR A 112 6.08 -1.32 6.71
N ARG A 113 4.82 -1.61 7.03
CA ARG A 113 3.99 -2.51 6.23
C ARG A 113 2.53 -2.06 6.22
N CYS A 114 1.78 -2.58 5.25
CA CYS A 114 0.33 -2.45 5.22
C CYS A 114 -0.29 -3.80 5.59
N SER A 115 -1.11 -3.82 6.65
CA SER A 115 -1.68 -5.04 7.20
C SER A 115 -2.65 -5.76 6.24
N ILE A 116 -3.15 -5.05 5.22
CA ILE A 116 -4.13 -5.58 4.27
C ILE A 116 -3.61 -5.70 2.84
N TYR A 117 -2.32 -5.41 2.57
CA TYR A 117 -1.80 -5.27 1.20
C TYR A 117 -1.94 -6.52 0.34
N THR A 118 -1.80 -7.71 0.94
CA THR A 118 -1.92 -9.01 0.28
C THR A 118 -3.31 -9.63 0.41
N THR A 119 -4.26 -8.89 0.99
CA THR A 119 -5.64 -9.38 1.22
C THR A 119 -6.59 -8.89 0.12
N PRO A 120 -7.78 -9.49 -0.02
CA PRO A 120 -8.81 -8.99 -0.93
C PRO A 120 -9.31 -7.57 -0.61
N TYR A 121 -9.00 -7.05 0.57
CA TYR A 121 -9.41 -5.72 1.02
C TYR A 121 -8.42 -4.61 0.64
N ALA A 122 -7.28 -4.96 0.03
CA ALA A 122 -6.29 -4.00 -0.42
C ALA A 122 -6.93 -2.96 -1.38
N PRO A 123 -6.87 -1.64 -1.07
CA PRO A 123 -7.49 -0.64 -1.91
C PRO A 123 -6.84 -0.59 -3.30
N GLN A 124 -7.65 -0.55 -4.36
CA GLN A 124 -7.16 -0.48 -5.75
C GLN A 124 -6.23 0.72 -5.98
N ALA A 125 -6.48 1.85 -5.32
CA ALA A 125 -5.62 3.02 -5.36
C ALA A 125 -4.21 2.79 -4.81
N CYS A 126 -4.05 1.86 -3.87
CA CYS A 126 -2.76 1.47 -3.31
C CYS A 126 -2.06 0.46 -4.24
N LEU A 127 -2.80 -0.51 -4.76
CA LEU A 127 -2.26 -1.55 -5.65
C LEU A 127 -1.79 -1.01 -7.00
N LYS A 128 -2.49 0.01 -7.52
CA LYS A 128 -2.22 0.60 -8.84
C LYS A 128 -1.31 1.84 -8.77
N PHE A 129 -0.82 2.21 -7.59
CA PHE A 129 0.03 3.39 -7.44
C PHE A 129 1.39 3.21 -8.15
N PRO A 130 1.94 4.27 -8.78
CA PRO A 130 1.30 5.54 -9.15
C PRO A 130 0.32 5.39 -10.33
N LEU A 131 -0.82 6.10 -10.30
CA LEU A 131 -1.75 6.08 -11.44
C LEU A 131 -1.24 6.91 -12.62
N ASP A 132 -0.54 8.01 -12.32
CA ASP A 132 0.01 8.91 -13.31
C ASP A 132 1.25 9.67 -12.79
N PRO A 133 1.97 10.40 -13.66
CA PRO A 133 3.14 11.17 -13.25
C PRO A 133 2.86 12.30 -12.24
N ARG A 134 1.60 12.73 -12.06
CA ARG A 134 1.27 13.74 -11.04
C ARG A 134 1.31 13.11 -9.65
N ASP A 135 0.83 11.89 -9.49
CA ASP A 135 0.87 11.19 -8.20
C ASP A 135 2.29 11.00 -7.68
N LEU A 136 3.22 10.61 -8.56
CA LEU A 136 4.62 10.43 -8.19
C LEU A 136 5.30 11.76 -7.88
N ARG A 137 5.07 12.81 -8.68
CA ARG A 137 5.61 14.15 -8.40
C ARG A 137 5.15 14.72 -7.05
N LEU A 138 3.89 14.50 -6.69
CA LEU A 138 3.37 14.91 -5.37
C LEU A 138 4.09 14.20 -4.24
N LEU A 139 4.40 12.91 -4.40
CA LEU A 139 5.17 12.14 -3.41
C LEU A 139 6.62 12.64 -3.35
N GLN A 140 7.29 12.75 -4.50
CA GLN A 140 8.69 13.15 -4.58
C GLN A 140 8.95 14.55 -4.03
N ARG A 141 7.95 15.44 -4.10
CA ARG A 141 8.02 16.76 -3.46
C ARG A 141 8.24 16.68 -1.94
N GLU A 142 7.67 15.67 -1.28
CA GLU A 142 7.72 15.53 0.18
C GLU A 142 8.87 14.65 0.66
N VAL A 143 9.17 13.58 -0.09
CA VAL A 143 10.12 12.53 0.35
C VAL A 143 11.34 12.39 -0.57
N GLY A 144 11.50 13.30 -1.53
CA GLY A 144 12.54 13.22 -2.56
C GLY A 144 12.43 11.95 -3.41
N ASN A 145 13.57 11.39 -3.79
CA ASN A 145 13.65 10.20 -4.63
C ASN A 145 13.66 8.88 -3.81
N ALA A 146 13.10 8.88 -2.60
CA ALA A 146 13.04 7.68 -1.76
C ALA A 146 12.08 6.61 -2.29
N CYS A 147 11.11 6.99 -3.14
CA CYS A 147 10.25 6.04 -3.82
C CYS A 147 10.97 5.44 -5.04
N THR A 148 10.93 4.11 -5.16
CA THR A 148 11.54 3.34 -6.26
C THR A 148 10.88 3.56 -7.63
N PHE A 149 9.65 4.08 -7.66
CA PHE A 149 8.98 4.38 -8.92
C PHE A 149 9.57 5.59 -9.61
N TYR A 150 9.72 5.51 -10.93
CA TYR A 150 10.07 6.63 -11.79
C TYR A 150 9.46 6.46 -13.19
N TYR A 151 9.43 7.54 -13.99
CA TYR A 151 8.93 7.51 -15.37
C TYR A 151 10.07 7.85 -16.33
N GLU A 152 10.25 7.02 -17.35
CA GLU A 152 11.19 7.24 -18.45
C GLU A 152 10.46 7.79 -19.68
N GLY A 153 11.08 8.74 -20.38
CA GLY A 153 10.53 9.34 -21.60
C GLY A 153 9.50 10.44 -21.35
N ALA A 154 8.81 10.84 -22.42
CA ALA A 154 7.77 11.87 -22.38
C ALA A 154 6.38 11.21 -22.40
N PRO A 155 5.71 11.03 -21.25
CA PRO A 155 4.39 10.41 -21.22
C PRO A 155 3.39 11.30 -21.98
N GLN A 156 2.74 10.73 -23.00
CA GLN A 156 1.81 11.48 -23.86
C GLN A 156 0.64 12.06 -23.06
N THR A 157 0.39 13.36 -23.23
CA THR A 157 -0.81 14.03 -22.73
C THR A 157 -1.98 13.72 -23.64
N LEU A 158 -3.12 13.31 -23.08
CA LEU A 158 -4.33 13.10 -23.87
C LEU A 158 -5.03 14.43 -24.11
N SER A 159 -5.42 14.66 -25.36
CA SER A 159 -6.46 15.64 -25.66
C SER A 159 -7.82 15.18 -25.12
N ILE A 160 -8.77 16.11 -24.97
CA ILE A 160 -10.12 15.81 -24.50
C ILE A 160 -10.81 14.79 -25.42
N LEU A 161 -10.65 14.94 -26.73
CA LEU A 161 -11.25 14.04 -27.72
C LEU A 161 -10.68 12.61 -27.62
N GLU A 162 -9.36 12.47 -27.48
CA GLU A 162 -8.73 11.17 -27.29
C GLU A 162 -9.14 10.53 -25.97
N PHE A 163 -9.28 11.32 -24.90
CA PHE A 163 -9.78 10.84 -23.62
C PHE A 163 -11.20 10.28 -23.76
N VAL A 164 -12.12 11.01 -24.38
CA VAL A 164 -13.50 10.56 -24.61
C VAL A 164 -13.53 9.29 -25.48
N LYS A 165 -12.71 9.25 -26.54
CA LYS A 165 -12.58 8.08 -27.40
C LYS A 165 -12.10 6.84 -26.64
N LEU A 166 -11.02 6.98 -25.86
CA LEU A 166 -10.51 5.86 -25.04
C LEU A 166 -11.52 5.45 -23.97
N TYR A 167 -12.22 6.39 -23.37
CA TYR A 167 -13.19 6.11 -22.32
C TYR A 167 -14.35 5.27 -22.87
N THR A 168 -14.95 5.73 -23.97
CA THR A 168 -16.05 5.02 -24.65
C THR A 168 -15.63 3.63 -25.13
N GLN A 169 -14.42 3.49 -25.68
CA GLN A 169 -13.86 2.18 -26.05
C GLN A 169 -13.69 1.25 -24.84
N GLY A 170 -13.14 1.76 -23.73
CA GLY A 170 -12.93 0.99 -22.51
C GLY A 170 -14.25 0.52 -21.90
N VAL A 171 -15.25 1.40 -21.85
CA VAL A 171 -16.61 1.07 -21.39
C VAL A 171 -17.22 -0.02 -22.28
N ARG A 172 -17.14 0.11 -23.61
CA ARG A 172 -17.64 -0.90 -24.56
C ARG A 172 -16.98 -2.27 -24.35
N GLN A 173 -15.67 -2.29 -24.15
CA GLN A 173 -14.93 -3.54 -23.87
C GLN A 173 -15.34 -4.17 -22.55
N GLN A 174 -15.58 -3.38 -21.49
CA GLN A 174 -16.08 -3.89 -20.22
C GLN A 174 -17.47 -4.53 -20.36
N PHE A 175 -18.38 -3.88 -21.09
CA PHE A 175 -19.69 -4.45 -21.39
C PHE A 175 -19.59 -5.75 -22.19
N ALA A 176 -18.71 -5.80 -23.20
CA ALA A 176 -18.50 -7.02 -23.99
C ALA A 176 -17.95 -8.18 -23.13
N LYS A 177 -16.98 -7.91 -22.25
CA LYS A 177 -16.46 -8.91 -21.30
C LYS A 177 -17.52 -9.44 -20.34
N ARG A 178 -18.41 -8.57 -19.85
CA ARG A 178 -19.54 -8.99 -18.99
C ARG A 178 -20.49 -9.92 -19.74
N LYS A 179 -20.88 -9.55 -20.98
CA LYS A 179 -21.71 -10.41 -21.82
C LYS A 179 -21.09 -11.78 -22.09
N LEU A 180 -19.78 -11.83 -22.35
CA LEU A 180 -19.05 -13.10 -22.54
C LEU A 180 -19.04 -13.97 -21.27
N LYS A 181 -18.91 -13.35 -20.09
CA LYS A 181 -18.95 -14.07 -18.80
C LYS A 181 -20.34 -14.59 -18.46
N GLU A 182 -21.39 -13.92 -18.94
CA GLU A 182 -22.80 -14.28 -18.73
C GLU A 182 -23.33 -15.27 -19.76
N ALA A 183 -22.60 -15.49 -20.87
CA ALA A 183 -22.95 -16.54 -21.81
C ALA A 183 -22.85 -17.89 -21.07
N PRO A 184 -23.91 -18.71 -21.08
CA PRO A 184 -23.85 -20.04 -20.48
C PRO A 184 -22.70 -20.81 -21.13
N ASP A 185 -21.95 -21.53 -20.32
CA ASP A 185 -20.88 -22.42 -20.75
C ASP A 185 -21.53 -23.56 -21.56
N SER A 186 -21.81 -23.29 -22.85
CA SER A 186 -22.27 -24.29 -23.80
C SER A 186 -21.05 -25.10 -24.22
N GLY A 187 -20.54 -25.90 -23.29
CA GLY A 187 -19.56 -26.94 -23.50
C GLY A 187 -20.22 -28.29 -23.20
N ASP A 188 -20.19 -29.15 -24.21
CA ASP A 188 -20.81 -30.48 -24.30
C ASP A 188 -20.44 -31.47 -23.18
#